data_AF-A0A6G7A330-F1
#
_entry.id   AF-A0A6G7A330-F1
#
_cell.length_a   1.000
_cell.length_b   1.000
_cell.length_c   1.000
_cell.angle_alpha   90.00
_cell.angle_beta   90.00
_cell.angle_gamma   90.00
#
_symmetry.space_group_name_H-M   'P 1'
#
loop_
_entity.id
_entity.type
_entity.pdbx_description
1 polymer ?
#
loop_
_entity_poly.entity_id
_entity_poly.type
_entity_poly.pdbx_seq_one_letter_code
_entity_poly.pdbx_strand_id
1 'polypeptide(L)' 'MNLIAAYRDRAGIKQIELVAELGWTQTRLSNYEAGRRTAGLAECRSIVRALNGLGVICSLDDVFPPEAAINHAA' A
#
# COMPACT_ATOMS: atom_id res chain seq x y z
N MET A 1 -5.52 -5.92 6.93
CA MET A 1 -5.71 -4.47 6.72
C MET A 1 -4.53 -3.93 5.90
N ASN A 2 -4.72 -3.02 4.95
CA ASN A 2 -3.59 -2.35 4.28
C ASN A 2 -3.55 -0.85 4.62
N LEU A 3 -2.39 -0.23 4.48
CA LEU A 3 -2.11 1.16 4.85
C LEU A 3 -1.65 2.01 3.65
N ILE A 4 -1.96 1.58 2.41
CA ILE A 4 -1.50 2.24 1.18
C ILE A 4 -1.87 3.72 1.17
N ALA A 5 -3.16 4.04 1.38
CA ALA A 5 -3.64 5.41 1.41
C ALA A 5 -3.00 6.23 2.53
N ALA A 6 -2.81 5.61 3.72
CA ALA A 6 -2.20 6.29 4.86
C ALA A 6 -0.75 6.71 4.59
N TYR A 7 0.07 5.84 4.00
CA TYR A 7 1.45 6.19 3.63
C TYR A 7 1.49 7.24 2.52
N ARG A 8 0.59 7.12 1.54
CA ARG A 8 0.46 8.08 0.45
C ARG A 8 0.09 9.48 0.97
N ASP A 9 -0.91 9.58 1.83
CA ASP A 9 -1.39 10.85 2.39
C ASP A 9 -0.34 11.51 3.31
N ARG A 10 0.36 10.72 4.14
CA ARG A 10 1.45 11.21 5.00
C ARG A 10 2.61 11.81 4.20
N ALA A 11 2.86 11.28 3.00
CA ALA A 11 3.89 11.76 2.10
C ALA A 11 3.41 12.87 1.14
N GLY A 12 2.14 13.28 1.21
CA GLY A 12 1.57 14.29 0.31
C GLY A 12 1.41 13.81 -1.13
N ILE A 13 1.46 12.50 -1.37
CA ILE A 13 1.34 11.89 -2.70
C ILE A 13 -0.14 11.81 -3.08
N LYS A 14 -0.49 12.20 -4.31
CA LYS A 14 -1.83 12.02 -4.86
C LYS A 14 -2.00 10.60 -5.39
N GLN A 15 -3.22 10.08 -5.34
CA GLN A 15 -3.52 8.74 -5.86
C GLN A 15 -3.09 8.59 -7.33
N ILE A 16 -3.25 9.62 -8.16
CA ILE A 16 -2.85 9.61 -9.57
C ILE A 16 -1.33 9.45 -9.78
N GLU A 17 -0.50 9.94 -8.85
CA GLU A 17 0.96 9.83 -8.93
C GLU A 17 1.38 8.38 -8.65
N LEU A 18 0.78 7.74 -7.65
CA LEU A 18 1.01 6.32 -7.37
C LEU A 18 0.49 5.42 -8.50
N VAL A 19 -0.63 5.77 -9.13
CA VAL A 19 -1.17 5.07 -10.31
C VAL A 19 -0.19 5.14 -11.48
N ALA A 20 0.38 6.32 -11.74
CA ALA A 20 1.35 6.53 -12.81
C ALA A 20 2.62 5.70 -12.58
N GLU A 21 3.16 5.72 -11.35
CA GLU A 21 4.34 4.93 -10.98
C GLU A 21 4.09 3.41 -11.09
N LEU A 22 2.88 2.96 -10.79
CA LEU A 22 2.48 1.55 -10.90
C LEU A 22 2.16 1.11 -12.34
N GLY A 23 1.90 2.05 -13.26
CA GLY A 23 1.34 1.75 -14.58
C GLY A 23 -0.05 1.09 -14.49
N TRP A 24 -0.84 1.41 -13.46
CA TRP A 24 -2.16 0.81 -13.22
C TRP A 24 -3.30 1.75 -13.63
N THR A 25 -4.54 1.30 -13.45
CA THR A 25 -5.70 2.20 -13.49
C THR A 25 -6.00 2.74 -12.10
N GLN A 26 -6.59 3.93 -12.04
CA GLN A 26 -7.01 4.54 -10.77
C GLN A 26 -8.00 3.66 -10.01
N THR A 27 -8.93 3.03 -10.72
CA THR A 27 -9.91 2.09 -10.14
C THR A 27 -9.23 0.89 -9.48
N ARG A 28 -8.16 0.35 -10.09
CA ARG A 28 -7.41 -0.77 -9.51
C ARG A 28 -6.80 -0.38 -8.18
N LEU A 29 -6.11 0.77 -8.12
CA LEU A 29 -5.51 1.24 -6.86
C LEU A 29 -6.60 1.56 -5.82
N SER A 30 -7.69 2.22 -6.22
CA SER A 30 -8.81 2.53 -5.33
C SER A 30 -9.45 1.29 -4.70
N ASN A 31 -9.52 0.18 -5.45
CA ASN A 31 -10.03 -1.09 -4.91
C ASN A 31 -9.10 -1.68 -3.83
N TYR A 32 -7.78 -1.51 -3.97
CA TYR A 32 -6.84 -1.93 -2.93
C TYR A 32 -6.89 -0.99 -1.72
N GLU A 33 -6.81 0.33 -1.92
CA GLU A 33 -6.86 1.32 -0.83
C GLU A 33 -8.16 1.21 -0.01
N ALA A 34 -9.29 0.92 -0.66
CA ALA A 34 -10.57 0.71 0.02
C ALA A 34 -10.77 -0.71 0.58
N GLY A 35 -9.80 -1.62 0.43
CA GLY A 35 -9.91 -3.01 0.87
C GLY A 35 -10.94 -3.86 0.12
N ARG A 36 -11.49 -3.37 -1.00
CA ARG A 36 -12.44 -4.11 -1.86
C ARG A 36 -11.78 -5.27 -2.60
N ARG A 37 -10.46 -5.21 -2.78
CA ARG A 37 -9.64 -6.28 -3.34
C ARG A 37 -8.46 -6.55 -2.41
N THR A 38 -8.17 -7.81 -2.17
CA THR A 38 -6.94 -8.24 -1.48
C THR A 38 -5.78 -8.27 -2.47
N ALA A 39 -4.68 -7.59 -2.14
CA ALA A 39 -3.45 -7.62 -2.92
C ALA A 39 -2.72 -8.95 -2.70
N GLY A 40 -2.22 -9.56 -3.77
CA GLY A 40 -1.28 -10.67 -3.68
C GLY A 40 0.13 -10.17 -3.38
N LEU A 41 1.07 -11.08 -3.09
CA LEU A 41 2.45 -10.71 -2.76
C LEU A 41 3.13 -9.89 -3.86
N ALA A 42 2.86 -10.18 -5.13
CA ALA A 42 3.40 -9.43 -6.26
C ALA A 42 2.89 -7.99 -6.25
N GLU A 43 1.58 -7.79 -6.07
CA GLU A 43 1.00 -6.45 -5.96
C GLU A 43 1.52 -5.70 -4.73
N CYS A 44 1.63 -6.36 -3.58
CA CYS A 44 2.18 -5.72 -2.38
C CYS A 44 3.60 -5.21 -2.63
N ARG A 45 4.46 -6.02 -3.26
CA ARG A 45 5.83 -5.61 -3.63
C ARG A 45 5.85 -4.46 -4.63
N SER A 46 4.98 -4.48 -5.64
CA SER A 46 4.88 -3.38 -6.61
C SER A 46 4.45 -2.08 -5.95
N ILE A 47 3.46 -2.13 -5.05
CA ILE A 47 2.97 -0.96 -4.33
C ILE A 47 4.04 -0.36 -3.43
N VAL A 48 4.76 -1.18 -2.66
CA VAL A 48 5.87 -0.71 -1.81
C VAL A 48 7.00 -0.12 -2.65
N ARG A 49 7.37 -0.77 -3.75
CA ARG A 49 8.40 -0.24 -4.67
C ARG A 49 8.00 1.10 -5.26
N ALA A 50 6.75 1.26 -5.68
CA ALA A 50 6.24 2.51 -6.22
C ALA A 50 6.20 3.63 -5.17
N LEU A 51 5.72 3.34 -3.95
CA LEU A 51 5.79 4.29 -2.84
C LEU A 51 7.23 4.73 -2.56
N ASN A 52 8.18 3.79 -2.53
CA ASN A 52 9.59 4.10 -2.34
C ASN A 52 10.18 4.90 -3.52
N GLY A 53 9.77 4.62 -4.76
CA GLY A 53 10.13 5.41 -5.94
C GLY A 53 9.65 6.86 -5.87
N LEU A 54 8.53 7.10 -5.18
CA LEU A 54 7.97 8.43 -4.92
C LEU A 54 8.53 9.09 -3.64
N GLY A 55 9.55 8.50 -3.03
CA GLY A 55 10.26 9.08 -1.88
C GLY A 55 9.71 8.71 -0.50
N VAL A 56 8.76 7.77 -0.42
CA VAL A 56 8.31 7.21 0.86
C VAL A 56 9.37 6.24 1.38
N ILE A 57 9.66 6.24 2.68
CA ILE A 57 10.53 5.22 3.30
C ILE A 57 9.61 4.20 3.98
N CYS A 58 9.32 3.10 3.29
CA CYS A 58 8.45 2.04 3.82
C CYS A 58 8.87 0.63 3.36
N SER A 59 8.49 -0.36 4.16
CA SER A 59 8.65 -1.78 3.89
C SER A 59 7.30 -2.45 3.56
N LEU A 60 7.35 -3.76 3.30
CA LEU A 60 6.14 -4.56 3.10
C LEU A 60 5.25 -4.56 4.36
N ASP A 61 5.85 -4.75 5.53
CA ASP A 61 5.13 -4.86 6.81
C ASP A 61 4.60 -3.50 7.29
N ASP A 62 5.19 -2.40 6.83
CA ASP A 62 4.67 -1.05 7.04
C ASP A 62 3.34 -0.84 6.30
N VAL A 63 3.29 -1.20 5.02
CA VAL A 63 2.13 -0.94 4.14
C VAL A 63 1.08 -2.04 4.22
N PHE A 64 1.50 -3.28 4.45
CA PHE A 64 0.68 -4.47 4.57
C PHE A 64 1.05 -5.19 5.87
N PRO A 65 0.73 -4.60 7.03
CA PRO A 65 1.07 -5.21 8.30
C PRO A 65 0.45 -6.59 8.40
N PRO A 66 1.15 -7.57 9.01
CA PRO A 66 0.52 -8.82 9.41
C PRO A 66 -0.71 -8.48 10.25
N GLU A 67 -1.74 -9.33 10.24
CA GLU A 67 -3.02 -9.09 10.94
C GLU A 67 -2.90 -8.95 12.48
N ALA A 68 -1.69 -8.81 13.02
CA ALA A 68 -1.25 -9.11 14.37
C ALA A 68 -1.39 -10.63 14.64
N ALA A 69 -0.49 -11.33 15.34
CA ALA A 69 -0.11 -11.07 16.72
C ALA A 69 -1.31 -10.60 17.59
N ILE A 70 -2.53 -10.99 17.23
CA ILE A 70 -3.70 -10.86 18.10
C ILE A 70 -3.48 -11.89 19.22
N ASN A 71 -2.92 -11.42 20.34
CA ASN A 71 -2.95 -12.03 21.67
C ASN A 71 -2.42 -13.47 21.83
N HIS A 72 -1.10 -13.62 21.97
CA HIS A 72 -0.53 -14.61 22.90
C HIS A 72 0.46 -13.90 23.84
N ALA A 73 -0.03 -12.89 24.56
CA ALA A 73 0.60 -12.47 25.81
C ALA A 73 -0.22 -13.09 26.94
N ALA A 74 0.37 -14.13 27.55
CA ALA A 74 0.10 -14.79 28.84
C ALA A 74 -1.34 -14.80 29.39
#